data_AF-A0A7D7ZFS5-F1
#
_entry.id   AF-A0A7D7ZFS5-F1
#
_cell.length_a   1.000
_cell.length_b   1.000
_cell.length_c   1.000
_cell.angle_alpha   90.00
_cell.angle_beta   90.00
_cell.angle_gamma   90.00
#
_symmetry.space_group_name_H-M   'P 1'
#
loop_
_entity.id
_entity.type
_entity.pdbx_description
1 polymer ?
#
loop_
_entity_poly.entity_id
_entity_poly.type
_entity_poly.pdbx_seq_one_letter_code
_entity_poly.pdbx_strand_id
1 'polypeptide(L)'
;MTREINLKPSNSISKQTVVLKTKLMPQDITEILNAKKTSLFGSALRRPKPDEITIENPQLFLEQVILVSGNYDVNFNRNVSYTVKVNSDVKEVTIGNEKFPIADNSGVWKKMKQGMGITKQELKINVTERAVKYSTDSLYLDNHGLETDFPYSINSESIENYAQRALDINSEHIRKNEIDDDEIFSKLGQRFKDSVSSDIEIKQEDFVITEFLEIFVPIYETECYDKKRKVAIARIDAVTGTFL
;
A
#
# COMPACT_ATOMS: atom_id res chain seq x y z
N MET A 1 -12.29 -4.48 -24.81
CA MET A 1 -12.16 -5.74 -24.06
C MET A 1 -11.20 -5.47 -22.93
N THR A 2 -11.73 -5.18 -21.74
CA THR A 2 -10.94 -5.06 -20.51
C THR A 2 -10.47 -6.46 -20.15
N ARG A 3 -9.18 -6.74 -20.31
CA ARG A 3 -8.60 -8.01 -19.84
C ARG A 3 -8.45 -7.88 -18.33
N GLU A 4 -9.45 -8.31 -17.58
CA GLU A 4 -9.26 -8.75 -16.21
C GLU A 4 -8.46 -10.05 -16.26
N ILE A 5 -7.14 -9.92 -16.27
CA ILE A 5 -6.24 -11.03 -15.98
C ILE A 5 -5.63 -10.65 -14.64
N ASN A 6 -6.25 -11.17 -13.57
CA ASN A 6 -5.69 -11.06 -12.22
C ASN A 6 -4.30 -11.69 -12.25
N LEU A 7 -3.28 -10.86 -12.06
CA LEU A 7 -1.89 -11.28 -12.03
C LEU A 7 -1.72 -12.26 -10.86
N LYS A 8 -1.33 -13.50 -11.17
CA LYS A 8 -1.09 -14.53 -10.15
C LYS A 8 0.41 -14.75 -9.96
N PRO A 9 0.85 -15.01 -8.72
CA PRO A 9 2.25 -15.29 -8.48
C PRO A 9 2.68 -16.61 -9.13
N SER A 10 3.91 -16.65 -9.65
CA SER A 10 4.50 -17.81 -10.31
C SER A 10 5.11 -18.80 -9.32
N ASN A 11 5.32 -18.38 -8.07
CA ASN A 11 5.81 -19.21 -6.98
C ASN A 11 4.73 -19.50 -5.93
N SER A 12 4.96 -20.55 -5.16
CA SER A 12 4.25 -20.80 -3.91
C SER A 12 5.13 -20.42 -2.72
N ILE A 13 4.54 -19.79 -1.72
CA ILE A 13 5.21 -19.41 -0.48
C ILE A 13 4.25 -19.66 0.69
N SER A 14 4.76 -20.18 1.80
CA SER A 14 3.99 -20.34 3.03
C SER A 14 4.10 -19.10 3.90
N LYS A 15 2.99 -18.71 4.54
CA LYS A 15 3.01 -17.66 5.58
C LYS A 15 3.97 -18.02 6.70
N GLN A 16 4.78 -17.05 7.11
CA GLN A 16 5.55 -17.14 8.34
C GLN A 16 4.85 -16.37 9.46
N THR A 17 4.76 -17.00 10.62
CA THR A 17 4.10 -16.43 11.78
C THR A 17 5.06 -15.60 12.62
N VAL A 18 4.68 -14.35 12.88
CA VAL A 18 5.41 -13.41 13.73
C VAL A 18 4.45 -12.89 14.80
N VAL A 19 4.91 -12.77 16.03
CA VAL A 19 4.15 -12.11 17.11
C VAL A 19 5.01 -10.98 17.65
N LEU A 20 4.47 -9.77 17.73
CA LEU A 20 5.19 -8.65 18.34
C LEU A 20 5.22 -8.82 19.87
N LYS A 21 6.36 -8.48 20.48
CA LYS A 21 6.51 -8.48 21.93
C LYS A 21 5.59 -7.45 22.56
N THR A 22 4.87 -7.89 23.58
CA THR A 22 4.12 -7.00 24.46
C THR A 22 5.12 -6.23 25.33
N LYS A 23 5.20 -4.89 25.17
CA LYS A 23 6.13 -4.05 25.94
C LYS A 23 5.51 -3.48 27.20
N LEU A 24 4.19 -3.40 27.25
CA LEU A 24 3.44 -2.84 28.37
C LEU A 24 2.79 -3.92 29.22
N MET A 25 2.98 -3.81 30.53
CA MET A 25 2.34 -4.66 31.52
C MET A 25 0.95 -4.11 31.88
N PRO A 26 0.04 -4.92 32.47
CA PRO A 26 -1.31 -4.48 32.82
C PRO A 26 -1.37 -3.21 33.69
N GLN A 27 -0.39 -2.98 34.56
CA GLN A 27 -0.31 -1.73 35.34
C GLN A 27 -0.04 -0.50 34.47
N ASP A 28 0.84 -0.61 33.47
CA ASP A 28 1.14 0.50 32.55
C ASP A 28 -0.12 0.88 31.75
N ILE A 29 -0.89 -0.15 31.34
CA ILE A 29 -2.18 0.02 30.66
C ILE A 29 -3.19 0.72 31.57
N THR A 30 -3.24 0.35 32.85
CA THR A 30 -4.13 0.98 33.83
C THR A 30 -3.79 2.45 34.04
N GLU A 31 -2.50 2.81 34.05
CA GLU A 31 -2.05 4.20 34.15
C GLU A 31 -2.45 5.01 32.91
N ILE A 32 -2.19 4.46 31.71
CA ILE A 32 -2.55 5.07 30.42
C ILE A 32 -4.08 5.30 30.34
N LEU A 33 -4.86 4.29 30.72
CA LEU A 33 -6.32 4.37 30.78
C LEU A 33 -6.78 5.44 31.75
N ASN A 34 -6.26 5.48 32.98
CA ASN A 34 -6.67 6.48 33.96
C ASN A 34 -6.37 7.91 33.52
N ALA A 35 -5.26 8.14 32.80
CA ALA A 35 -4.89 9.44 32.27
C ALA A 35 -5.83 9.92 31.15
N LYS A 36 -6.38 8.99 30.34
CA LYS A 36 -7.12 9.32 29.10
C LYS A 36 -8.60 8.89 29.09
N LYS A 37 -9.09 8.18 30.11
CA LYS A 37 -10.46 7.61 30.13
C LYS A 37 -11.58 8.61 29.87
N THR A 38 -11.44 9.86 30.32
CA THR A 38 -12.46 10.90 30.09
C THR A 38 -12.58 11.31 28.62
N SER A 39 -11.50 11.20 27.83
CA SER A 39 -11.54 11.59 26.41
C SER A 39 -12.36 10.66 25.54
N LEU A 40 -12.60 9.42 25.98
CA LEU A 40 -13.42 8.43 25.28
C LEU A 40 -14.88 8.86 25.15
N PHE A 41 -15.35 9.77 26.01
CA PHE A 41 -16.76 10.16 26.09
C PHE A 41 -17.09 11.50 25.43
N GLY A 42 -16.12 12.15 24.76
CA GLY A 42 -16.35 13.33 23.93
C GLY A 42 -15.41 14.50 24.18
N SER A 43 -15.83 15.70 23.75
CA SER A 43 -15.05 16.93 23.85
C SER A 43 -15.03 17.51 25.28
N ALA A 44 -13.98 18.28 25.62
CA ALA A 44 -13.62 18.68 26.98
C ALA A 44 -14.78 19.24 27.85
N LEU A 45 -15.72 19.97 27.25
CA LEU A 45 -16.86 20.59 27.96
C LEU A 45 -17.97 19.60 28.38
N ARG A 46 -18.03 18.41 27.77
CA ARG A 46 -19.07 17.39 28.01
C ARG A 46 -18.51 16.11 28.61
N ARG A 47 -17.21 16.07 28.93
CA ARG A 47 -16.57 14.87 29.49
C ARG A 47 -17.12 14.59 30.90
N PRO A 48 -17.37 13.31 31.24
CA PRO A 48 -17.58 12.92 32.62
C PRO A 48 -16.32 13.18 33.43
N LYS A 49 -16.48 13.32 34.74
CA LYS A 49 -15.31 13.39 35.63
C LYS A 49 -14.60 12.03 35.68
N PRO A 50 -13.29 11.97 35.99
CA PRO A 50 -12.57 10.69 36.06
C PRO A 50 -13.18 9.66 37.01
N ASP A 51 -13.76 10.10 38.14
CA ASP A 51 -14.43 9.26 39.13
C ASP A 51 -15.82 8.78 38.68
N GLU A 52 -16.39 9.38 37.63
CA GLU A 52 -17.65 8.95 37.01
C GLU A 52 -17.46 7.90 35.92
N ILE A 53 -16.22 7.44 35.71
CA ILE A 53 -15.87 6.45 34.70
C ILE A 53 -15.35 5.18 35.38
N THR A 54 -16.07 4.09 35.17
CA THR A 54 -15.63 2.75 35.52
C THR A 54 -14.96 2.12 34.29
N ILE A 55 -13.87 1.40 34.53
CA ILE A 55 -13.15 0.67 33.48
C ILE A 55 -13.17 -0.80 33.90
N GLU A 56 -13.52 -1.67 32.96
CA GLU A 56 -13.38 -3.10 33.18
C GLU A 56 -11.92 -3.55 33.13
N ASN A 57 -11.65 -4.82 33.41
CA ASN A 57 -10.29 -5.33 33.31
C ASN A 57 -9.84 -5.33 31.83
N PRO A 58 -8.69 -4.74 31.47
CA PRO A 58 -8.19 -4.79 30.10
C PRO A 58 -7.83 -6.21 29.68
N GLN A 59 -8.30 -6.60 28.51
CA GLN A 59 -8.01 -7.89 27.90
C GLN A 59 -7.01 -7.71 26.77
N LEU A 60 -6.01 -8.58 26.71
CA LEU A 60 -5.02 -8.58 25.64
C LEU A 60 -5.56 -9.35 24.44
N PHE A 61 -5.65 -8.69 23.29
CA PHE A 61 -5.96 -9.27 22.00
C PHE A 61 -4.70 -9.31 21.12
N LEU A 62 -4.59 -10.36 20.33
CA LEU A 62 -3.57 -10.47 19.27
C LEU A 62 -4.26 -10.27 17.93
N GLU A 63 -4.01 -9.12 17.31
CA GLU A 63 -4.64 -8.75 16.04
C GLU A 63 -3.70 -9.02 14.87
N GLN A 64 -4.19 -9.75 13.88
CA GLN A 64 -3.40 -10.11 12.71
C GLN A 64 -3.27 -8.94 11.75
N VAL A 65 -2.05 -8.68 11.32
CA VAL A 65 -1.68 -7.87 10.17
C VAL A 65 -0.92 -8.76 9.19
N ILE A 66 -1.25 -8.69 7.91
CA ILE A 66 -0.57 -9.46 6.87
C ILE A 66 0.40 -8.55 6.14
N LEU A 67 1.68 -8.94 6.07
CA LEU A 67 2.64 -8.36 5.15
C LEU A 67 2.76 -9.26 3.93
N VAL A 68 2.59 -8.69 2.74
CA VAL A 68 2.99 -9.32 1.49
C VAL A 68 3.90 -8.39 0.70
N SER A 69 5.03 -8.93 0.26
CA SER A 69 6.01 -8.23 -0.58
C SER A 69 6.27 -9.06 -1.83
N GLY A 70 6.52 -8.41 -2.95
CA GLY A 70 6.80 -9.11 -4.19
C GLY A 70 7.58 -8.30 -5.21
N ASN A 71 7.96 -9.00 -6.27
CA ASN A 71 8.63 -8.46 -7.44
C ASN A 71 7.77 -8.70 -8.67
N TYR A 72 7.81 -7.75 -9.60
CA TYR A 72 7.13 -7.83 -10.88
C TYR A 72 8.06 -7.45 -12.02
N ASP A 73 8.25 -8.39 -12.93
CA ASP A 73 9.01 -8.25 -14.16
C ASP A 73 8.06 -8.28 -15.35
N VAL A 74 8.09 -7.25 -16.18
CA VAL A 74 7.23 -7.19 -17.38
C VAL A 74 8.01 -6.75 -18.61
N ASN A 75 7.89 -7.54 -19.68
CA ASN A 75 8.36 -7.26 -21.02
C ASN A 75 7.15 -6.92 -21.89
N PHE A 76 7.14 -5.73 -22.49
CA PHE A 76 5.99 -5.25 -23.23
C PHE A 76 6.40 -4.39 -24.43
N ASN A 77 5.51 -4.33 -25.41
CA ASN A 77 5.58 -3.35 -26.47
C ASN A 77 4.74 -2.13 -26.11
N ARG A 78 5.24 -0.93 -26.42
CA ARG A 78 4.47 0.32 -26.33
C ARG A 78 4.65 1.16 -27.57
N ASN A 79 3.60 1.87 -27.97
CA ASN A 79 3.72 2.87 -29.03
C ASN A 79 4.11 4.21 -28.40
N VAL A 80 5.16 4.83 -28.93
CA VAL A 80 5.69 6.11 -28.45
C VAL A 80 5.83 7.08 -29.62
N SER A 81 5.52 8.35 -29.38
CA SER A 81 5.74 9.42 -30.35
C SER A 81 6.90 10.30 -29.90
N TYR A 82 8.05 10.16 -30.57
CA TYR A 82 9.21 11.01 -30.37
C TYR A 82 9.08 12.30 -31.18
N THR A 83 9.46 13.43 -30.59
CA THR A 83 9.47 14.71 -31.27
C THR A 83 10.89 15.17 -31.53
N VAL A 84 11.25 15.33 -32.81
CA VAL A 84 12.52 15.91 -33.23
C VAL A 84 12.28 17.32 -33.73
N LYS A 85 12.99 18.30 -33.15
CA LYS A 85 12.91 19.70 -33.58
C LYS A 85 13.92 19.96 -34.68
N VAL A 86 13.43 20.38 -35.83
CA VAL A 86 14.24 20.67 -37.03
C VAL A 86 13.99 22.10 -37.51
N ASN A 87 14.89 22.65 -38.34
CA ASN A 87 14.76 24.01 -38.86
C ASN A 87 13.56 24.11 -39.82
N SER A 88 13.02 25.32 -39.99
CA SER A 88 11.82 25.59 -40.80
C SER A 88 11.99 25.38 -42.32
N ASP A 89 13.23 25.29 -42.80
CA ASP A 89 13.61 25.06 -44.19
C ASP A 89 13.76 23.57 -44.53
N VAL A 90 13.79 22.69 -43.54
CA VAL A 90 13.84 21.23 -43.72
C VAL A 90 12.48 20.75 -44.26
N LYS A 91 12.48 19.90 -45.29
CA LYS A 91 11.25 19.32 -45.88
C LYS A 91 11.07 17.83 -45.55
N GLU A 92 12.17 17.12 -45.42
CA GLU A 92 12.22 15.68 -45.17
C GLU A 92 13.41 15.39 -44.25
N VAL A 93 13.25 14.43 -43.34
CA VAL A 93 14.34 13.89 -42.52
C VAL A 93 14.48 12.41 -42.85
N THR A 94 15.70 11.96 -43.14
CA THR A 94 15.99 10.54 -43.34
C THR A 94 16.64 9.98 -42.08
N ILE A 95 16.12 8.86 -41.56
CA ILE A 95 16.68 8.13 -40.41
C ILE A 95 16.92 6.68 -40.86
N GLY A 96 18.19 6.26 -40.89
CA GLY A 96 18.56 5.01 -41.53
C GLY A 96 18.19 5.03 -43.01
N ASN A 97 17.30 4.12 -43.42
CA ASN A 97 16.82 4.01 -44.81
C ASN A 97 15.38 4.55 -44.99
N GLU A 98 14.77 5.07 -43.93
CA GLU A 98 13.39 5.57 -43.97
C GLU A 98 13.34 7.09 -44.04
N LYS A 99 12.36 7.59 -44.80
CA LYS A 99 12.12 9.02 -45.01
C LYS A 99 10.89 9.46 -44.23
N PHE A 100 11.05 10.48 -43.41
CA PHE A 100 10.00 11.07 -42.59
C PHE A 100 9.67 12.47 -43.11
N PRO A 101 8.51 12.66 -43.75
CA PRO A 101 8.10 13.98 -44.20
C PRO A 101 7.78 14.87 -43.00
N ILE A 102 8.14 16.14 -43.08
CA ILE A 102 7.70 17.09 -42.05
C ILE A 102 6.34 17.62 -42.47
N ALA A 103 5.35 17.50 -41.58
CA ALA A 103 3.98 17.92 -41.86
C ALA A 103 3.97 19.38 -42.35
N ASP A 104 3.53 19.57 -43.59
CA ASP A 104 3.53 20.86 -44.24
C ASP A 104 2.36 21.68 -43.66
N ASN A 105 2.65 22.47 -42.62
CA ASN A 105 1.66 23.40 -42.09
C ASN A 105 1.36 24.42 -43.20
N SER A 106 0.14 24.37 -43.73
CA SER A 106 -0.33 25.23 -44.83
C SER A 106 0.10 26.70 -44.64
N GLY A 107 0.38 27.40 -45.76
CA GLY A 107 1.15 28.65 -45.80
C GLY A 107 0.66 29.80 -44.91
N VAL A 108 -0.59 29.77 -44.44
CA VAL A 108 -1.14 30.74 -43.48
C VAL A 108 -0.57 30.53 -42.07
N TRP A 109 -0.48 29.29 -41.61
CA TRP A 109 0.03 28.96 -40.28
C TRP A 109 1.56 29.13 -40.19
N LYS A 110 2.25 28.87 -41.31
CA LYS A 110 3.70 29.07 -41.43
C LYS A 110 4.11 30.54 -41.25
N LYS A 111 3.36 31.47 -41.87
CA LYS A 111 3.57 32.92 -41.73
C LYS A 111 3.29 33.41 -40.30
N MET A 112 2.27 32.85 -39.64
CA MET A 112 1.93 33.20 -38.26
C MET A 112 3.02 32.76 -37.26
N LYS A 113 3.57 31.54 -37.40
CA LYS A 113 4.68 31.05 -36.56
C LYS A 113 5.96 31.89 -36.73
N GLN A 114 6.27 32.32 -37.95
CA GLN A 114 7.39 33.23 -38.22
C GLN A 114 7.19 34.61 -37.57
N GLY A 115 5.98 35.17 -37.60
CA GLY A 115 5.65 36.42 -36.92
C GLY A 115 5.78 36.38 -35.39
N MET A 116 5.76 35.18 -34.79
CA MET A 116 5.97 34.95 -33.36
C MET A 116 7.41 34.53 -33.00
N GLY A 117 8.35 34.53 -33.95
CA GLY A 117 9.75 34.15 -33.70
C GLY A 117 9.99 32.64 -33.56
N ILE A 118 9.02 31.79 -33.91
CA ILE A 118 9.19 30.33 -33.89
C ILE A 118 9.93 29.91 -35.18
N THR A 119 11.18 29.47 -35.02
CA THR A 119 12.09 29.12 -36.15
C THR A 119 12.23 27.61 -36.38
N LYS A 120 11.75 26.78 -35.46
CA LYS A 120 11.82 25.31 -35.54
C LYS A 120 10.45 24.70 -35.72
N GLN A 121 10.40 23.59 -36.43
CA GLN A 121 9.22 22.75 -36.63
C GLN A 121 9.44 21.37 -36.02
N GLU A 122 8.34 20.70 -35.69
CA GLU A 122 8.34 19.43 -34.97
C GLU A 122 8.05 18.28 -35.94
N LEU A 123 9.00 17.36 -36.04
CA LEU A 123 8.79 16.06 -36.66
C LEU A 123 8.34 15.08 -35.59
N LYS A 124 7.16 14.48 -35.75
CA LYS A 124 6.69 13.37 -34.91
C LYS A 124 7.09 12.05 -35.55
N ILE A 125 7.80 11.22 -34.79
CA ILE A 125 8.23 9.89 -35.19
C ILE A 125 7.49 8.91 -34.28
N ASN A 126 6.57 8.15 -34.86
CA ASN A 126 5.86 7.11 -34.13
C ASN A 126 6.66 5.82 -34.24
N VAL A 127 7.02 5.26 -33.09
CA VAL A 127 7.79 4.02 -32.99
C VAL A 127 7.09 3.06 -32.06
N THR A 128 7.32 1.76 -32.27
CA THR A 128 7.01 0.73 -31.29
C THR A 128 8.28 0.37 -30.55
N GLU A 129 8.27 0.56 -29.25
CA GLU A 129 9.37 0.17 -28.38
C GLU A 129 9.09 -1.17 -27.75
N ARG A 130 10.12 -2.00 -27.61
CA ARG A 130 10.12 -3.13 -26.69
C ARG A 130 10.81 -2.69 -25.41
N ALA A 131 10.05 -2.66 -24.32
CA ALA A 131 10.52 -2.20 -23.01
C ALA A 131 10.46 -3.34 -21.99
N VAL A 132 11.30 -3.22 -20.96
CA VAL A 132 11.28 -4.08 -19.78
C VAL A 132 11.16 -3.18 -18.55
N LYS A 133 10.32 -3.57 -17.60
CA LYS A 133 10.18 -2.90 -16.31
C LYS A 133 10.27 -3.93 -15.18
N TYR A 134 11.15 -3.65 -14.22
CA TYR A 134 11.22 -4.34 -12.94
C TYR A 134 10.64 -3.43 -11.86
N SER A 135 9.78 -3.97 -10.99
CA SER A 135 9.19 -3.24 -9.86
C SER A 135 9.16 -4.14 -8.63
N THR A 136 9.35 -3.55 -7.46
CA THR A 136 9.18 -4.19 -6.16
C THR A 136 8.19 -3.36 -5.36
N ASP A 137 7.27 -4.03 -4.67
CA ASP A 137 6.25 -3.37 -3.87
C ASP A 137 5.85 -4.28 -2.68
N SER A 138 5.28 -3.67 -1.66
CA SER A 138 4.78 -4.36 -0.47
C SER A 138 3.54 -3.65 0.09
N LEU A 139 2.72 -4.41 0.80
CA LEU A 139 1.53 -3.88 1.46
C LEU A 139 1.29 -4.59 2.79
N TYR A 140 0.70 -3.85 3.72
CA TYR A 140 0.21 -4.36 4.99
C TYR A 140 -1.32 -4.34 4.98
N LEU A 141 -1.95 -5.45 5.38
CA LEU A 141 -3.40 -5.57 5.51
C LEU A 141 -3.75 -5.79 6.97
N ASP A 142 -4.70 -5.03 7.48
CA ASP A 142 -5.25 -5.24 8.83
C ASP A 142 -6.05 -6.55 8.93
N ASN A 143 -6.63 -6.79 10.10
CA ASN A 143 -7.46 -7.97 10.38
C ASN A 143 -8.79 -7.98 9.60
N HIS A 144 -9.10 -6.93 8.84
CA HIS A 144 -10.26 -6.83 7.96
C HIS A 144 -9.89 -6.88 6.47
N GLY A 145 -8.61 -7.04 6.13
CA GLY A 145 -8.13 -7.08 4.75
C GLY A 145 -8.05 -5.71 4.09
N LEU A 146 -8.09 -4.64 4.89
CA LEU A 146 -7.89 -3.26 4.44
C LEU A 146 -6.42 -2.90 4.54
N GLU A 147 -5.95 -2.13 3.57
CA GLU A 147 -4.57 -1.62 3.61
C GLU A 147 -4.38 -0.70 4.81
N THR A 148 -3.28 -0.87 5.53
CA THR A 148 -2.97 -0.13 6.74
C THR A 148 -1.48 0.24 6.80
N ASP A 149 -1.15 1.27 7.58
CA ASP A 149 0.23 1.57 7.90
C ASP A 149 0.75 0.59 8.97
N PHE A 150 2.03 0.22 8.89
CA PHE A 150 2.66 -0.65 9.87
C PHE A 150 3.90 0.01 10.48
N PRO A 151 3.74 0.74 11.61
CA PRO A 151 4.81 1.53 12.20
C PRO A 151 5.79 0.73 13.08
N TYR A 152 5.74 -0.61 13.04
CA TYR A 152 6.54 -1.46 13.92
C TYR A 152 7.79 -1.99 13.21
N SER A 153 8.88 -2.13 13.96
CA SER A 153 10.03 -2.90 13.48
C SER A 153 9.76 -4.40 13.58
N ILE A 154 10.24 -5.18 12.61
CA ILE A 154 10.23 -6.65 12.65
C ILE A 154 11.68 -7.12 12.77
N ASN A 155 12.18 -7.24 14.00
CA ASN A 155 13.53 -7.73 14.29
C ASN A 155 13.53 -8.55 15.59
N SER A 156 14.65 -9.18 15.92
CA SER A 156 14.78 -10.06 17.09
C SER A 156 14.44 -9.38 18.44
N GLU A 157 14.58 -8.07 18.54
CA GLU A 157 14.25 -7.32 19.75
C GLU A 157 12.75 -7.04 19.88
N SER A 158 12.05 -6.88 18.75
CA SER A 158 10.62 -6.53 18.71
C SER A 158 9.67 -7.71 18.59
N ILE A 159 10.15 -8.91 18.24
CA ILE A 159 9.32 -10.10 18.07
C ILE A 159 9.50 -11.11 19.20
N GLU A 160 8.46 -11.89 19.47
CA GLU A 160 8.50 -13.02 20.40
C GLU A 160 9.43 -14.13 19.88
N ASN A 161 10.20 -14.74 20.78
CA ASN A 161 11.09 -15.86 20.42
C ASN A 161 10.32 -17.14 20.07
N TYR A 162 9.11 -17.28 20.63
CA TYR A 162 8.25 -18.45 20.48
C TYR A 162 6.83 -18.01 20.11
N ALA A 163 6.64 -17.59 18.85
CA ALA A 163 5.36 -17.10 18.33
C ALA A 163 4.17 -18.02 18.67
N GLN A 164 4.30 -19.33 18.41
CA GLN A 164 3.21 -20.29 18.66
C GLN A 164 2.79 -20.32 20.13
N ARG A 165 3.75 -20.25 21.07
CA ARG A 165 3.43 -20.23 22.50
C ARG A 165 2.64 -18.98 22.88
N ALA A 166 2.98 -17.82 22.31
CA ALA A 166 2.24 -16.59 22.56
C ALA A 166 0.81 -16.67 22.01
N LEU A 167 0.62 -17.29 20.85
CA LEU A 167 -0.71 -17.54 20.28
C LEU A 167 -1.52 -18.52 21.13
N ASP A 168 -0.93 -19.64 21.57
CA ASP A 168 -1.64 -20.65 22.36
C ASP A 168 -2.18 -20.08 23.68
N ILE A 169 -1.35 -19.27 24.36
CA ILE A 169 -1.73 -18.59 25.61
C ILE A 169 -2.91 -17.64 25.41
N ASN A 170 -3.01 -17.00 24.24
CA ASN A 170 -4.03 -16.00 23.93
C ASN A 170 -5.08 -16.51 22.95
N SER A 171 -5.25 -17.84 22.82
CA SER A 171 -6.06 -18.48 21.77
C SER A 171 -7.51 -18.00 21.70
N GLU A 172 -8.12 -17.63 22.83
CA GLU A 172 -9.48 -17.08 22.92
C GLU A 172 -9.58 -15.60 22.46
N HIS A 173 -8.45 -14.92 22.30
CA HIS A 173 -8.36 -13.48 22.01
C HIS A 173 -7.51 -13.17 20.76
N ILE A 174 -7.53 -14.08 19.79
CA ILE A 174 -6.89 -13.86 18.49
C ILE A 174 -7.91 -13.33 17.49
N ARG A 175 -7.62 -12.19 16.86
CA ARG A 175 -8.41 -11.64 15.75
C ARG A 175 -7.65 -11.85 14.46
N LYS A 176 -8.06 -12.86 13.68
CA LYS A 176 -7.49 -13.16 12.37
C LYS A 176 -8.26 -12.46 11.26
N ASN A 177 -7.56 -12.21 10.17
CA ASN A 177 -8.12 -11.85 8.89
C ASN A 177 -8.77 -13.08 8.24
N GLU A 178 -9.93 -12.88 7.62
CA GLU A 178 -10.71 -13.90 6.92
C GLU A 178 -10.50 -13.87 5.39
N ILE A 179 -9.65 -12.99 4.90
CA ILE A 179 -9.30 -12.87 3.48
C ILE A 179 -8.48 -14.08 2.99
N ASP A 180 -8.75 -14.51 1.77
CA ASP A 180 -8.00 -15.59 1.12
C ASP A 180 -6.64 -15.11 0.58
N ASP A 181 -5.67 -16.03 0.50
CA ASP A 181 -4.33 -15.75 0.00
C ASP A 181 -4.34 -15.28 -1.45
N ASP A 182 -5.20 -15.83 -2.31
CA ASP A 182 -5.34 -15.37 -3.70
C ASP A 182 -5.84 -13.92 -3.74
N GLU A 183 -6.71 -13.50 -2.82
CA GLU A 183 -7.19 -12.12 -2.76
C GLU A 183 -6.10 -11.17 -2.26
N ILE A 184 -5.30 -11.59 -1.27
CA ILE A 184 -4.11 -10.84 -0.80
C ILE A 184 -3.13 -10.63 -1.97
N PHE A 185 -2.80 -11.69 -2.71
CA PHE A 185 -1.89 -11.61 -3.85
C PHE A 185 -2.47 -10.77 -4.98
N SER A 186 -3.78 -10.83 -5.21
CA SER A 186 -4.45 -9.99 -6.20
C SER A 186 -4.35 -8.50 -5.87
N LYS A 187 -4.42 -8.10 -4.59
CA LYS A 187 -4.24 -6.70 -4.18
C LYS A 187 -2.84 -6.19 -4.53
N LEU A 188 -1.79 -6.99 -4.25
CA LEU A 188 -0.42 -6.64 -4.62
C LEU A 188 -0.23 -6.64 -6.15
N GLY A 189 -0.79 -7.65 -6.82
CA GLY A 189 -0.77 -7.76 -8.28
C GLY A 189 -1.42 -6.55 -8.97
N GLN A 190 -2.48 -5.99 -8.39
CA GLN A 190 -3.14 -4.79 -8.91
C GLN A 190 -2.22 -3.57 -8.84
N ARG A 191 -1.48 -3.35 -7.73
CA ARG A 191 -0.49 -2.26 -7.65
C ARG A 191 0.57 -2.34 -8.75
N PHE A 192 1.04 -3.56 -9.03
CA PHE A 192 1.98 -3.77 -10.13
C PHE A 192 1.38 -3.42 -11.49
N LYS A 193 0.14 -3.84 -11.76
CA LYS A 193 -0.57 -3.49 -12.99
C LYS A 193 -0.81 -1.99 -13.13
N ASP A 194 -1.23 -1.32 -12.05
CA ASP A 194 -1.47 0.12 -12.02
C ASP A 194 -0.17 0.93 -12.26
N SER A 195 0.97 0.38 -11.89
CA SER A 195 2.28 0.99 -12.15
C SER A 195 2.67 0.99 -13.63
N VAL A 196 1.98 0.21 -14.47
CA VAL A 196 2.28 0.05 -15.90
C VAL A 196 1.18 0.71 -16.72
N SER A 197 1.58 1.40 -17.81
CA SER A 197 0.61 2.06 -18.71
C SER A 197 -0.43 1.05 -19.21
N SER A 198 -1.70 1.45 -19.26
CA SER A 198 -2.79 0.60 -19.74
C SER A 198 -2.76 0.34 -21.25
N ASP A 199 -2.06 1.17 -22.02
CA ASP A 199 -1.95 1.06 -23.49
C ASP A 199 -0.60 0.42 -23.89
N ILE A 200 -0.41 -0.82 -23.44
CA ILE A 200 0.76 -1.64 -23.77
C ILE A 200 0.34 -3.04 -24.21
N GLU A 201 1.21 -3.70 -24.96
CA GLU A 201 1.08 -5.11 -25.30
C GLU A 201 2.10 -5.92 -24.50
N ILE A 202 1.65 -6.58 -23.43
CA ILE A 202 2.49 -7.47 -22.61
C ILE A 202 2.90 -8.70 -23.44
N LYS A 203 4.20 -8.96 -23.51
CA LYS A 203 4.79 -10.15 -24.17
C LYS A 203 5.12 -11.25 -23.17
N GLN A 204 5.63 -10.86 -22.01
CA GLN A 204 5.96 -11.76 -20.92
C GLN A 204 5.83 -10.98 -19.62
N GLU A 205 5.31 -11.63 -18.60
CA GLU A 205 5.28 -11.11 -17.25
C GLU A 205 5.56 -12.21 -16.23
N ASP A 206 6.19 -11.84 -15.13
CA ASP A 206 6.48 -12.69 -13.99
C ASP A 206 6.20 -11.92 -12.70
N PHE A 207 5.47 -12.53 -11.79
CA PHE A 207 5.11 -11.98 -10.48
C PHE A 207 5.53 -12.99 -9.42
N VAL A 208 6.39 -12.58 -8.49
CA VAL A 208 6.92 -13.46 -7.46
C VAL A 208 6.66 -12.84 -6.10
N ILE A 209 6.06 -13.61 -5.18
CA ILE A 209 5.99 -13.22 -3.77
C ILE A 209 7.33 -13.50 -3.12
N THR A 210 7.95 -12.46 -2.55
CA THR A 210 9.25 -12.54 -1.88
C THR A 210 9.11 -12.70 -0.38
N GLU A 211 8.03 -12.18 0.20
CA GLU A 211 7.79 -12.22 1.64
C GLU A 211 6.28 -12.34 1.90
N PHE A 212 5.91 -13.21 2.85
CA PHE A 212 4.53 -13.40 3.26
C PHE A 212 4.48 -13.69 4.76
N LEU A 213 4.13 -12.69 5.55
CA LEU A 213 4.07 -12.79 7.01
C LEU A 213 2.64 -12.63 7.52
N GLU A 214 2.27 -13.44 8.50
CA GLU A 214 1.19 -13.12 9.42
C GLU A 214 1.79 -12.58 10.72
N ILE A 215 1.47 -11.33 11.04
CA ILE A 215 2.05 -10.60 12.15
C ILE A 215 0.95 -10.36 13.18
N PHE A 216 1.15 -10.80 14.41
CA PHE A 216 0.19 -10.57 15.49
C PHE A 216 0.64 -9.41 16.36
N VAL A 217 -0.17 -8.35 16.38
CA VAL A 217 0.06 -7.12 17.15
C VAL A 217 -0.71 -7.20 18.46
N PRO A 218 -0.05 -7.04 19.63
CA PRO A 218 -0.70 -7.07 20.93
C PRO A 218 -1.43 -5.75 21.22
N ILE A 219 -2.75 -5.82 21.39
CA ILE A 219 -3.63 -4.69 21.66
C ILE A 219 -4.41 -4.97 22.95
N TYR A 220 -4.33 -4.08 23.93
CA TYR A 220 -5.24 -4.12 25.08
C TYR A 220 -6.56 -3.46 24.72
N GLU A 221 -7.66 -4.13 25.01
CA GLU A 221 -9.01 -3.63 24.83
C GLU A 221 -9.80 -3.70 26.14
N THR A 222 -10.59 -2.67 26.43
CA THR A 222 -11.48 -2.66 27.59
C THR A 222 -12.70 -1.80 27.38
N GLU A 223 -13.79 -2.15 28.05
CA GLU A 223 -14.99 -1.34 28.10
C GLU A 223 -14.90 -0.31 29.22
N CYS A 224 -15.15 0.94 28.87
CA CYS A 224 -15.32 2.04 29.79
C CYS A 224 -16.80 2.41 29.87
N TYR A 225 -17.26 2.68 31.09
CA TYR A 225 -18.65 3.04 31.37
C TYR A 225 -18.71 4.39 32.05
N ASP A 226 -19.56 5.29 31.55
CA ASP A 226 -19.92 6.49 32.30
C ASP A 226 -21.06 6.21 33.31
N LYS A 227 -21.34 7.18 34.19
CA LYS A 227 -22.46 7.09 35.15
C LYS A 227 -23.85 6.89 34.52
N LYS A 228 -24.02 7.16 33.22
CA LYS A 228 -25.27 6.94 32.47
C LYS A 228 -25.28 5.59 31.76
N ARG A 229 -24.28 4.73 32.03
CA ARG A 229 -24.05 3.43 31.37
C ARG A 229 -23.80 3.55 29.86
N LYS A 230 -23.35 4.71 29.39
CA LYS A 230 -22.80 4.82 28.04
C LYS A 230 -21.49 4.04 28.02
N VAL A 231 -21.33 3.21 26.99
CA VAL A 231 -20.13 2.39 26.78
C VAL A 231 -19.22 3.10 25.79
N ALA A 232 -17.91 3.07 26.06
CA ALA A 232 -16.85 3.40 25.13
C ALA A 232 -15.79 2.31 25.18
N ILE A 233 -15.28 1.88 24.03
CA ILE A 233 -14.22 0.88 23.95
C ILE A 233 -12.88 1.63 23.91
N ALA A 234 -11.99 1.31 24.83
CA ALA A 234 -10.62 1.79 24.83
C ALA A 234 -9.73 0.71 24.22
N ARG A 235 -8.94 1.09 23.21
CA ARG A 235 -7.94 0.22 22.58
C ARG A 235 -6.57 0.87 22.70
N ILE A 236 -5.60 0.12 23.22
CA ILE A 236 -4.23 0.60 23.47
C ILE A 236 -3.26 -0.39 22.83
N ASP A 237 -2.41 0.13 21.96
CA ASP A 237 -1.28 -0.59 21.40
C ASP A 237 -0.30 -0.97 22.51
N ALA A 238 -0.11 -2.28 22.76
CA ALA A 238 0.74 -2.78 23.84
C ALA A 238 2.24 -2.75 23.50
N VAL A 239 2.59 -2.38 22.26
CA VAL A 239 3.97 -2.14 21.80
C VAL A 239 4.35 -0.67 22.01
N THR A 240 3.44 0.27 21.75
CA THR A 240 3.75 1.72 21.77
C THR A 240 3.11 2.51 22.90
N GLY A 241 2.03 2.01 23.52
CA GLY A 241 1.21 2.73 24.50
C GLY A 241 0.26 3.77 23.91
N THR A 242 0.10 3.75 22.59
CA THR A 242 -0.77 4.68 21.87
C THR A 242 -2.22 4.22 21.93
N PHE A 243 -3.16 5.16 22.10
CA PHE A 243 -4.59 4.90 21.95
C PHE A 243 -4.95 4.80 20.48
N LEU A 244 -5.72 3.78 20.10
CA LEU A 244 -6.23 3.55 18.74
C LEU A 244 -7.61 4.17 18.53
#